data_AF-A0A9W8MR54-F1
#
_entry.id   AF-A0A9W8MR54-F1
#
_cell.length_a   1.000
_cell.length_b   1.000
_cell.length_c   1.000
_cell.angle_alpha   90.00
_cell.angle_beta   90.00
_cell.angle_gamma   90.00
#
_symmetry.space_group_name_H-M   'P 1'
#
loop_
_entity.id
_entity.type
_entity.pdbx_description
1 polymer ?
#
loop_
_entity_poly.entity_id
_entity_poly.type
_entity_poly.pdbx_seq_one_letter_code
_entity_poly.pdbx_strand_id
1 'polypeptide(L)'
;MYRAGMPPSYLAESQSWYRHPRSSQELPTHTQSRLPPALTAFRTACTLTCFLFVFTIFSLTYPSTIYAPALRHLVLTTSVGSTLSKTPPSPSLALSNDLQASWESLKGGEHCLRFATREYTARLSLSESANTAASRQEMMRACRDTPVEIHGRSLSTDFCQDLGFGRGVYGYWIVDFEEPDCLTQWGEFSDLGCTSSVSETGTPLPFRRVESRLENLQPGSSWQIMCVTTPAEIYGQHFGSPAVCFNDKRAGVFGEWDMHDLSCESDLGDGVRRQGGVDLDPTV
;
A
#
# COMPACT_ATOMS: atom_id res chain seq x y z
N MET A 1 -9.23 -23.52 -22.89
CA MET A 1 -9.82 -24.11 -21.67
C MET A 1 -8.69 -24.60 -20.77
N TYR A 2 -8.20 -23.75 -19.89
CA TYR A 2 -7.53 -24.12 -18.63
C TYR A 2 -7.94 -23.05 -17.62
N ARG A 3 -8.93 -23.39 -16.80
CA ARG A 3 -9.33 -22.62 -15.62
C ARG A 3 -8.51 -23.18 -14.47
N ALA A 4 -7.47 -22.50 -14.06
CA ALA A 4 -6.88 -22.72 -12.74
C ALA A 4 -7.57 -21.73 -11.80
N GLY A 5 -8.58 -22.22 -11.08
CA GLY A 5 -9.16 -21.52 -9.94
C GLY A 5 -8.19 -21.61 -8.77
N MET A 6 -7.64 -20.48 -8.34
CA MET A 6 -7.05 -20.38 -7.01
C MET A 6 -8.18 -20.43 -5.96
N PRO A 7 -8.05 -21.26 -4.91
CA PRO A 7 -9.02 -21.27 -3.82
C PRO A 7 -8.86 -20.03 -2.91
N PRO A 8 -9.96 -19.44 -2.42
CA PRO A 8 -9.93 -18.37 -1.44
C PRO A 8 -9.93 -18.99 -0.04
N SER A 9 -8.75 -19.27 0.51
CA SER A 9 -8.63 -19.68 1.92
C SER A 9 -7.19 -19.53 2.40
N TYR A 10 -6.72 -18.29 2.60
CA TYR A 10 -5.69 -17.92 3.59
C TYR A 10 -5.72 -16.39 3.77
N LEU A 11 -6.83 -15.89 4.31
CA LEU A 11 -6.95 -14.55 4.90
C LEU A 11 -7.43 -14.71 6.33
N ALA A 12 -6.54 -15.18 7.20
CA ALA A 12 -6.56 -14.99 8.64
C ALA A 12 -5.24 -15.53 9.20
N GLU A 13 -4.67 -14.82 10.17
CA GLU A 13 -3.45 -15.17 10.93
C GLU A 13 -2.10 -14.86 10.28
N SER A 14 -1.76 -13.57 10.18
CA SER A 14 -0.35 -13.13 10.26
C SER A 14 -0.10 -11.76 10.90
N GLN A 15 -1.08 -11.17 11.60
CA GLN A 15 -0.91 -9.82 12.19
C GLN A 15 -0.40 -9.78 13.65
N SER A 16 0.21 -10.84 14.20
CA SER A 16 0.63 -10.85 15.62
C SER A 16 2.14 -10.76 15.89
N TRP A 17 3.02 -10.82 14.89
CA TRP A 17 4.46 -10.94 15.14
C TRP A 17 5.29 -9.80 14.55
N TYR A 18 4.98 -8.57 14.96
CA TYR A 18 5.93 -7.44 14.84
C TYR A 18 5.87 -6.59 16.12
N ARG A 19 6.36 -7.14 17.23
CA ARG A 19 6.92 -6.32 18.32
C ARG A 19 8.42 -6.22 18.07
N HIS A 20 8.85 -5.08 17.54
CA HIS A 20 10.26 -4.72 17.60
C HIS A 20 10.75 -4.81 19.05
N PRO A 21 11.87 -5.50 19.34
CA PRO A 21 12.62 -5.20 20.55
C PRO A 21 13.13 -3.77 20.40
N ARG A 22 12.64 -2.91 21.28
CA ARG A 22 13.15 -1.56 21.48
C ARG A 22 14.62 -1.70 21.85
N SER A 23 15.51 -1.48 20.87
CA SER A 23 16.94 -1.27 21.10
C SER A 23 17.10 -0.12 22.09
N SER A 24 17.38 -0.45 23.34
CA SER A 24 17.89 0.48 24.34
C SER A 24 19.32 0.85 23.95
N GLN A 25 19.47 1.77 22.99
CA GLN A 25 20.69 2.55 22.90
C GLN A 25 20.61 3.60 24.02
N GLU A 26 21.46 3.44 25.02
CA GLU A 26 21.78 4.49 25.97
C GLU A 26 22.32 5.70 25.20
N LEU A 27 21.53 6.77 25.21
CA LEU A 27 21.89 8.06 24.67
C LEU A 27 22.90 8.71 25.63
N PRO A 28 24.03 9.26 25.16
CA PRO A 28 24.93 10.01 26.02
C PRO A 28 24.18 11.23 26.58
N THR A 29 24.26 11.39 27.90
CA THR A 29 23.70 12.49 28.68
C THR A 29 24.24 13.83 28.18
N HIS A 30 23.48 14.45 27.28
CA HIS A 30 23.74 15.80 26.82
C HIS A 30 23.42 16.78 27.95
N THR A 31 24.45 17.48 28.42
CA THR A 31 24.38 18.58 29.38
C THR A 31 23.36 19.63 28.92
N GLN A 32 22.28 19.81 29.69
CA GLN A 32 21.28 20.85 29.45
C GLN A 32 21.91 22.24 29.59
N SER A 33 22.12 22.91 28.46
CA SER A 33 22.34 24.35 28.40
C SER A 33 20.99 25.05 28.56
N ARG A 34 20.82 25.78 29.66
CA ARG A 34 19.65 26.60 29.96
C ARG A 34 19.53 27.72 28.92
N LEU A 35 18.45 27.74 28.15
CA LEU A 35 18.08 28.89 27.32
C LEU A 35 17.50 30.02 28.19
N PRO A 36 17.77 31.30 27.85
CA PRO A 36 17.28 32.46 28.58
C PRO A 36 15.76 32.64 28.42
N PRO A 37 15.07 33.14 29.46
CA PRO A 37 13.59 33.21 29.54
C PRO A 37 12.91 34.19 28.56
N ALA A 38 13.67 34.87 27.69
CA ALA A 38 13.13 35.87 26.76
C ALA A 38 12.52 35.26 25.47
N LEU A 39 12.83 34.01 25.13
CA LEU A 39 12.39 33.38 23.86
C LEU A 39 11.08 32.57 23.96
N THR A 40 10.60 32.29 25.17
CA THR A 40 9.37 31.51 25.37
C THR A 40 8.10 32.34 25.19
N ALA A 41 8.18 33.67 25.35
CA ALA A 41 7.03 34.57 25.19
C ALA A 41 6.64 34.82 23.71
N PHE A 42 7.56 34.64 22.77
CA PHE A 42 7.29 34.90 21.35
C PHE A 42 6.53 33.75 20.65
N ARG A 43 6.68 32.51 21.13
CA ARG A 43 6.00 31.34 20.52
C ARG A 43 4.51 31.26 20.87
N THR A 44 4.10 31.75 22.03
CA THR A 44 2.68 31.75 22.45
C THR A 44 1.86 32.88 21.83
N ALA A 45 2.48 34.03 21.52
CA ALA A 45 1.80 35.12 20.82
C ALA A 45 1.50 34.81 19.34
N CYS A 46 2.35 33.99 18.70
CA CYS A 46 2.21 33.66 17.28
C CYS A 46 1.13 32.59 17.00
N THR A 47 0.85 31.70 17.95
CA THR A 47 -0.21 30.69 17.80
C THR A 47 -1.61 31.27 18.01
N LEU A 48 -1.77 32.21 18.95
CA LEU A 48 -3.06 32.87 19.22
C LEU A 48 -3.52 33.76 18.05
N THR A 49 -2.59 34.40 17.32
CA THR A 49 -2.93 35.22 16.15
C THR A 49 -3.34 34.38 14.93
N CYS A 50 -2.75 33.20 14.73
CA CYS A 50 -3.19 32.27 13.68
C CYS A 50 -4.59 31.70 13.93
N PHE A 51 -4.94 31.35 15.17
CA PHE A 51 -6.26 30.78 15.47
C PHE A 51 -7.40 31.79 15.27
N LEU A 52 -7.19 33.07 15.60
CA LEU A 52 -8.20 34.11 15.37
C LEU A 52 -8.42 34.38 13.88
N PHE A 53 -7.39 34.28 13.04
CA PHE A 53 -7.51 34.50 11.60
C PHE A 53 -8.25 33.37 10.87
N VAL A 54 -8.10 32.12 11.33
CA VAL A 54 -8.84 30.98 10.76
C VAL A 54 -10.33 31.05 11.16
N PHE A 55 -10.64 31.46 12.38
CA PHE A 55 -12.03 31.56 12.87
C PHE A 55 -12.83 32.68 12.19
N THR A 56 -12.19 33.82 11.87
CA THR A 56 -12.84 34.91 11.13
C THR A 56 -13.10 34.54 9.68
N ILE A 57 -12.18 33.84 9.00
CA ILE A 57 -12.41 33.36 7.63
C ILE A 57 -13.56 32.36 7.60
N PHE A 58 -13.59 31.39 8.53
CA PHE A 58 -14.64 30.37 8.55
C PHE A 58 -16.04 30.96 8.82
N SER A 59 -16.12 32.03 9.60
CA SER A 59 -17.39 32.72 9.92
C SER A 59 -17.92 33.59 8.78
N LEU A 60 -17.06 34.04 7.86
CA LEU A 60 -17.46 34.87 6.70
C LEU A 60 -17.91 34.04 5.49
N THR A 61 -17.48 32.79 5.38
CA THR A 61 -17.82 31.92 4.24
C THR A 61 -19.02 31.01 4.48
N TYR A 62 -19.49 30.86 5.72
CA TYR A 62 -20.64 30.02 6.07
C TYR A 62 -21.69 30.83 6.84
N PRO A 63 -22.56 31.60 6.17
CA PRO A 63 -23.75 32.12 6.82
C PRO A 63 -24.64 30.94 7.23
N SER A 64 -24.78 30.75 8.53
CA SER A 64 -25.67 29.81 9.21
C SER A 64 -27.13 30.02 8.77
N THR A 65 -27.48 29.45 7.62
CA THR A 65 -28.85 29.27 7.16
C THR A 65 -29.03 27.78 7.01
N ILE A 66 -29.75 27.19 7.97
CA ILE A 66 -30.66 26.05 7.87
C ILE A 66 -30.94 25.60 9.31
N TYR A 67 -31.84 26.33 9.96
CA TYR A 67 -32.70 25.78 10.99
C TYR A 67 -34.10 26.33 10.73
N ALA A 68 -34.92 25.53 10.05
CA ALA A 68 -36.37 25.66 10.09
C ALA A 68 -36.96 24.24 10.16
N PRO A 69 -37.84 23.96 11.13
CA PRO A 69 -38.44 22.65 11.32
C PRO A 69 -39.69 22.53 10.45
N ALA A 70 -39.85 21.41 9.75
CA ALA A 70 -41.10 21.06 9.09
C ALA A 70 -41.65 19.76 9.70
N LEU A 71 -42.62 19.95 10.58
CA LEU A 71 -43.46 18.95 11.21
C LEU A 71 -44.79 18.91 10.45
N ARG A 72 -45.37 17.70 10.34
CA ARG A 72 -46.73 17.38 9.86
C ARG A 72 -46.89 17.29 8.33
N HIS A 73 -47.14 16.09 7.82
CA HIS A 73 -48.50 15.55 7.72
C HIS A 73 -48.47 14.06 7.34
N LEU A 74 -48.94 13.22 8.27
CA LEU A 74 -49.43 11.88 8.00
C LEU A 74 -50.75 12.03 7.24
N VAL A 75 -50.81 11.56 6.00
CA VAL A 75 -52.04 11.29 5.28
C VAL A 75 -52.00 9.84 4.81
N LEU A 76 -52.74 9.01 5.54
CA LEU A 76 -53.24 7.72 5.10
C LEU A 76 -54.48 7.97 4.23
N THR A 77 -54.46 7.56 2.97
CA THR A 77 -55.67 7.19 2.19
C THR A 77 -55.26 6.31 1.00
N THR A 78 -55.56 5.03 1.10
CA THR A 78 -56.54 4.27 0.30
C THR A 78 -56.20 4.00 -1.16
N SER A 79 -56.05 2.70 -1.43
CA SER A 79 -56.13 2.01 -2.71
C SER A 79 -57.30 2.47 -3.59
N VAL A 80 -57.03 2.70 -4.88
CA VAL A 80 -57.97 2.39 -5.96
C VAL A 80 -57.14 1.88 -7.14
N GLY A 81 -57.41 0.64 -7.54
CA GLY A 81 -56.90 0.08 -8.79
C GLY A 81 -57.49 0.82 -9.98
N SER A 82 -56.67 1.08 -10.99
CA SER A 82 -57.14 1.53 -12.30
C SER A 82 -56.30 0.86 -13.37
N THR A 83 -57.00 -0.04 -14.05
CA THR A 83 -56.64 -0.73 -15.28
C THR A 83 -56.34 0.24 -16.42
N LEU A 84 -55.26 -0.08 -17.15
CA LEU A 84 -55.14 -0.02 -18.60
C LEU A 84 -55.33 1.34 -19.31
N SER A 85 -54.21 2.00 -19.63
CA SER A 85 -54.08 2.71 -20.90
C SER A 85 -52.64 2.56 -21.39
N LYS A 86 -52.48 1.70 -22.39
CA LYS A 86 -51.24 1.44 -23.11
C LYS A 86 -51.02 2.60 -24.07
N THR A 87 -50.49 3.71 -23.56
CA THR A 87 -49.87 4.74 -24.40
C THR A 87 -48.51 4.21 -24.81
N PRO A 88 -48.17 4.15 -26.11
CA PRO A 88 -46.81 3.83 -26.52
C PRO A 88 -45.88 4.87 -25.89
N PRO A 89 -44.81 4.46 -25.19
CA PRO A 89 -43.80 5.43 -24.78
C PRO A 89 -43.32 6.15 -26.03
N SER A 90 -43.47 7.48 -26.01
CA SER A 90 -42.78 8.41 -26.90
C SER A 90 -41.36 7.91 -27.12
N PRO A 91 -40.80 7.99 -28.34
CA PRO A 91 -39.44 7.58 -28.58
C PRO A 91 -38.54 8.34 -27.61
N SER A 92 -38.04 7.61 -26.61
CA SER A 92 -36.90 8.04 -25.84
C SER A 92 -35.86 8.45 -26.87
N LEU A 93 -35.45 9.71 -26.79
CA LEU A 93 -34.25 10.21 -27.44
C LEU A 93 -33.16 9.16 -27.21
N ALA A 94 -32.87 8.38 -28.24
CA ALA A 94 -31.72 7.50 -28.30
C ALA A 94 -30.50 8.42 -28.36
N LEU A 95 -30.12 8.98 -27.21
CA LEU A 95 -28.91 9.75 -27.08
C LEU A 95 -27.74 8.77 -26.97
N SER A 96 -26.87 8.86 -27.98
CA SER A 96 -25.49 8.38 -28.03
C SER A 96 -25.27 6.86 -28.16
N ASN A 97 -25.44 6.36 -29.38
CA ASN A 97 -24.71 5.18 -29.86
C ASN A 97 -23.27 5.53 -30.35
N ASP A 98 -22.76 6.73 -30.05
CA ASP A 98 -21.60 7.31 -30.76
C ASP A 98 -20.56 7.97 -29.83
N LEU A 99 -20.62 7.65 -28.53
CA LEU A 99 -19.54 7.97 -27.60
C LEU A 99 -18.41 6.95 -27.82
N GLN A 100 -17.66 7.14 -28.91
CA GLN A 100 -16.45 6.37 -29.15
C GLN A 100 -15.36 6.90 -28.22
N ALA A 101 -15.07 6.12 -27.19
CA ALA A 101 -14.02 6.38 -26.22
C ALA A 101 -12.78 5.56 -26.57
N SER A 102 -11.60 6.16 -26.40
CA SER A 102 -10.32 5.50 -26.62
C SER A 102 -9.26 6.02 -25.65
N TRP A 103 -8.18 5.27 -25.50
CA TRP A 103 -7.06 5.63 -24.63
C TRP A 103 -5.92 6.25 -25.44
N GLU A 104 -5.44 7.40 -24.99
CA GLU A 104 -4.29 8.10 -25.55
C GLU A 104 -3.08 7.98 -24.63
N SER A 105 -1.89 7.87 -25.24
CA SER A 105 -0.61 7.93 -24.52
C SER A 105 -0.48 6.90 -23.38
N LEU A 106 -0.97 5.68 -23.61
CA LEU A 106 -0.79 4.58 -22.67
C LEU A 106 0.69 4.37 -22.41
N LYS A 107 1.08 4.48 -21.14
CA LYS A 107 2.47 4.28 -20.71
C LYS A 107 2.51 3.62 -19.35
N GLY A 108 3.51 2.74 -19.17
CA GLY A 108 3.88 2.25 -17.85
C GLY A 108 4.58 3.35 -17.06
N GLY A 109 4.42 3.33 -15.74
CA GLY A 109 5.17 4.17 -14.81
C GLY A 109 6.66 3.85 -14.93
N GLU A 110 7.52 4.84 -14.66
CA GLU A 110 8.98 4.68 -14.81
C GLU A 110 9.56 3.67 -13.80
N HIS A 111 8.86 3.45 -12.69
CA HIS A 111 9.28 2.57 -11.61
C HIS A 111 8.24 1.48 -11.35
N CYS A 112 8.71 0.36 -10.82
CA CYS A 112 7.85 -0.73 -10.41
C CYS A 112 7.12 -0.36 -9.12
N LEU A 113 5.85 -0.74 -9.02
CA LEU A 113 5.07 -0.55 -7.80
C LEU A 113 5.53 -1.52 -6.71
N ARG A 114 5.80 -2.77 -7.08
CA ARG A 114 6.29 -3.86 -6.22
C ARG A 114 6.78 -5.01 -7.11
N PHE A 115 7.22 -6.12 -6.51
CA PHE A 115 7.60 -7.33 -7.26
C PHE A 115 6.54 -7.70 -8.31
N ALA A 116 7.01 -7.91 -9.54
CA ALA A 116 6.23 -8.26 -10.72
C ALA A 116 5.11 -7.26 -11.09
N THR A 117 5.07 -6.06 -10.51
CA THR A 117 3.91 -5.15 -10.64
C THR A 117 4.31 -3.75 -11.10
N ARG A 118 3.62 -3.24 -12.13
CA ARG A 118 3.77 -1.88 -12.67
C ARG A 118 2.41 -1.16 -12.75
N GLU A 119 2.43 0.16 -12.55
CA GLU A 119 1.29 1.02 -12.84
C GLU A 119 1.31 1.45 -14.29
N TYR A 120 0.18 1.45 -14.98
CA TYR A 120 -0.01 2.07 -16.28
C TYR A 120 -0.98 3.23 -16.17
N THR A 121 -0.78 4.26 -17.00
CA THR A 121 -1.70 5.38 -17.10
C THR A 121 -1.93 5.78 -18.55
N ALA A 122 -3.13 6.26 -18.85
CA ALA A 122 -3.53 6.76 -20.16
C ALA A 122 -4.60 7.83 -20.01
N ARG A 123 -4.64 8.76 -20.95
CA ARG A 123 -5.67 9.80 -21.01
C ARG A 123 -6.87 9.28 -21.79
N LEU A 124 -8.07 9.49 -21.26
CA LEU A 124 -9.30 9.21 -21.99
C LEU A 124 -9.52 10.26 -23.08
N SER A 125 -9.78 9.78 -24.29
CA SER A 125 -10.18 10.57 -25.44
C SER A 125 -11.56 10.15 -25.90
N LEU A 126 -12.40 11.14 -26.19
CA LEU A 126 -13.74 10.95 -26.73
C LEU A 126 -13.77 11.52 -28.14
N SER A 127 -14.61 10.94 -29.00
CA SER A 127 -14.89 11.48 -30.33
C SER A 127 -15.20 12.98 -30.27
N GLU A 128 -14.78 13.74 -31.30
CA GLU A 128 -14.90 15.20 -31.32
C GLU A 128 -16.34 15.70 -31.11
N SER A 129 -17.32 14.94 -31.61
CA SER A 129 -18.75 15.23 -31.43
C SER A 129 -19.22 15.06 -29.99
N ALA A 130 -18.60 14.16 -29.23
CA ALA A 130 -18.92 13.88 -27.83
C ALA A 130 -18.13 14.75 -26.86
N ASN A 131 -16.89 15.14 -27.20
CA ASN A 131 -15.99 15.81 -26.25
C ASN A 131 -16.47 17.20 -25.80
N THR A 132 -17.17 17.94 -26.66
CA THR A 132 -17.73 19.27 -26.31
C THR A 132 -19.05 19.19 -25.54
N ALA A 133 -19.74 18.04 -25.60
CA ALA A 133 -21.06 17.83 -25.02
C ALA A 133 -21.06 16.91 -23.79
N ALA A 134 -20.00 16.10 -23.61
CA ALA A 134 -19.92 15.12 -22.54
C ALA A 134 -19.85 15.81 -21.17
N SER A 135 -20.81 15.47 -20.32
CA SER A 135 -20.76 15.78 -18.90
C SER A 135 -19.60 15.03 -18.23
N ARG A 136 -19.10 15.57 -17.13
CA ARG A 136 -18.12 14.89 -16.27
C ARG A 136 -18.54 13.48 -15.89
N GLN A 137 -19.84 13.26 -15.63
CA GLN A 137 -20.38 11.94 -15.31
C GLN A 137 -20.28 10.96 -16.48
N GLU A 138 -20.49 11.41 -17.72
CA GLU A 138 -20.33 10.59 -18.92
C GLU A 138 -18.86 10.25 -19.16
N MET A 139 -17.94 11.21 -19.02
CA MET A 139 -16.50 10.94 -19.13
C MET A 139 -16.02 9.93 -18.08
N MET A 140 -16.49 10.04 -16.84
CA MET A 140 -16.14 9.09 -15.78
C MET A 140 -16.75 7.70 -15.98
N ARG A 141 -17.93 7.60 -16.62
CA ARG A 141 -18.50 6.32 -17.03
C ARG A 141 -17.69 5.72 -18.18
N ALA A 142 -17.42 6.49 -19.22
CA ALA A 142 -16.59 6.08 -20.34
C ALA A 142 -15.20 5.61 -19.87
N CYS A 143 -14.56 6.31 -18.93
CA CYS A 143 -13.31 5.86 -18.33
C CYS A 143 -13.40 4.45 -17.74
N ARG A 144 -14.46 4.16 -16.95
CA ARG A 144 -14.66 2.83 -16.35
C ARG A 144 -15.03 1.75 -17.35
N ASP A 145 -15.81 2.11 -18.36
CA ASP A 145 -16.42 1.15 -19.29
C ASP A 145 -15.54 0.88 -20.52
N THR A 146 -14.51 1.71 -20.78
CA THR A 146 -13.59 1.55 -21.92
C THR A 146 -12.41 0.65 -21.55
N PRO A 147 -12.30 -0.57 -22.11
CA PRO A 147 -11.17 -1.44 -21.83
C PRO A 147 -9.87 -0.92 -22.47
N VAL A 148 -8.73 -1.32 -21.94
CA VAL A 148 -7.40 -1.12 -22.53
C VAL A 148 -6.77 -2.47 -22.85
N GLU A 149 -5.90 -2.54 -23.85
CA GLU A 149 -5.07 -3.73 -24.09
C GLU A 149 -3.65 -3.50 -23.55
N ILE A 150 -3.24 -4.30 -22.56
CA ILE A 150 -1.88 -4.30 -22.01
C ILE A 150 -1.37 -5.75 -22.04
N HIS A 151 -0.19 -5.96 -22.65
CA HIS A 151 0.41 -7.28 -22.86
C HIS A 151 -0.55 -8.30 -23.50
N GLY A 152 -1.34 -7.85 -24.49
CA GLY A 152 -2.31 -8.69 -25.19
C GLY A 152 -3.55 -9.08 -24.36
N ARG A 153 -3.74 -8.48 -23.18
CA ARG A 153 -4.92 -8.70 -22.33
C ARG A 153 -5.79 -7.45 -22.28
N SER A 154 -7.10 -7.64 -22.48
CA SER A 154 -8.10 -6.59 -22.30
C SER A 154 -8.39 -6.40 -20.83
N LEU A 155 -8.05 -5.23 -20.27
CA LEU A 155 -8.23 -4.88 -18.87
C LEU A 155 -9.24 -3.75 -18.70
N SER A 156 -10.07 -3.85 -17.65
CA SER A 156 -10.80 -2.72 -17.12
C SER A 156 -9.87 -1.87 -16.25
N THR A 157 -10.13 -0.57 -16.19
CA THR A 157 -9.40 0.34 -15.30
C THR A 157 -9.62 0.02 -13.83
N ASP A 158 -8.56 0.08 -13.03
CA ASP A 158 -8.64 -0.06 -11.57
C ASP A 158 -9.20 1.21 -10.93
N PHE A 159 -8.78 2.38 -11.42
CA PHE A 159 -9.38 3.65 -11.05
C PHE A 159 -9.28 4.73 -12.13
N CYS A 160 -10.26 5.63 -12.09
CA CYS A 160 -10.36 6.79 -12.95
C CYS A 160 -10.12 8.06 -12.15
N GLN A 161 -9.35 8.99 -12.72
CA GLN A 161 -9.13 10.30 -12.12
C GLN A 161 -9.48 11.43 -13.09
N ASP A 162 -10.42 12.27 -12.70
CA ASP A 162 -10.66 13.55 -13.38
C ASP A 162 -9.68 14.59 -12.84
N LEU A 163 -8.75 15.04 -13.69
CA LEU A 163 -7.77 16.05 -13.32
C LEU A 163 -8.35 17.46 -13.40
N GLY A 164 -9.61 17.66 -13.79
CA GLY A 164 -10.28 18.96 -13.84
C GLY A 164 -10.11 19.70 -15.15
N PHE A 165 -10.50 20.98 -15.15
CA PHE A 165 -10.70 21.78 -16.35
C PHE A 165 -9.49 21.76 -17.31
N GLY A 166 -9.71 21.29 -18.54
CA GLY A 166 -8.71 21.21 -19.60
C GLY A 166 -7.68 20.09 -19.47
N ARG A 167 -7.64 19.36 -18.35
CA ARG A 167 -6.67 18.26 -18.13
C ARG A 167 -7.24 16.89 -18.51
N GLY A 168 -8.56 16.73 -18.42
CA GLY A 168 -9.27 15.53 -18.83
C GLY A 168 -9.24 14.41 -17.78
N VAL A 169 -9.77 13.25 -18.18
CA VAL A 169 -9.89 12.06 -17.33
C VAL A 169 -8.79 11.07 -17.69
N TYR A 170 -8.18 10.47 -16.68
CA TYR A 170 -7.14 9.46 -16.81
C TYR A 170 -7.62 8.13 -16.25
N GLY A 171 -7.25 7.05 -16.93
CA GLY A 171 -7.35 5.69 -16.43
C GLY A 171 -6.02 5.23 -15.87
N TYR A 172 -6.10 4.36 -14.87
CA TYR A 172 -4.95 3.73 -14.23
C TYR A 172 -5.17 2.22 -14.11
N TRP A 173 -4.08 1.46 -14.27
CA TRP A 173 -4.06 0.00 -14.20
C TRP A 173 -2.86 -0.48 -13.40
N ILE A 174 -3.07 -1.40 -12.47
CA ILE A 174 -2.05 -2.11 -11.71
C ILE A 174 -1.87 -3.47 -12.37
N VAL A 175 -0.79 -3.62 -13.13
CA VAL A 175 -0.49 -4.82 -13.91
C VAL A 175 0.56 -5.63 -13.18
N ASP A 176 0.21 -6.85 -12.78
CA ASP A 176 1.05 -7.77 -12.01
C ASP A 176 1.49 -9.03 -12.79
N PHE A 177 1.39 -8.95 -14.13
CA PHE A 177 1.75 -10.02 -15.04
C PHE A 177 2.59 -9.48 -16.19
N GLU A 178 3.52 -10.31 -16.69
CA GLU A 178 4.33 -10.00 -17.88
C GLU A 178 5.11 -8.67 -17.76
N GLU A 179 5.55 -8.36 -16.53
CA GLU A 179 6.40 -7.21 -16.16
C GLU A 179 7.85 -7.65 -15.87
N PRO A 180 8.65 -8.06 -16.88
CA PRO A 180 9.98 -8.63 -16.66
C PRO A 180 10.93 -7.67 -15.94
N ASP A 181 10.80 -6.36 -16.20
CA ASP A 181 11.63 -5.33 -15.55
C ASP A 181 11.33 -5.21 -14.04
N CYS A 182 10.15 -5.64 -13.60
CA CYS A 182 9.73 -5.63 -12.20
C CYS A 182 10.00 -6.96 -11.48
N LEU A 183 10.66 -7.92 -12.14
CA LEU A 183 11.07 -9.18 -11.53
C LEU A 183 12.44 -9.03 -10.87
N THR A 184 12.44 -8.60 -9.60
CA THR A 184 13.61 -8.74 -8.73
C THR A 184 13.82 -10.20 -8.35
N GLN A 185 15.05 -10.58 -8.04
CA GLN A 185 15.40 -11.94 -7.62
C GLN A 185 16.39 -11.91 -6.47
N TRP A 186 16.45 -12.98 -5.72
CA TRP A 186 17.47 -13.17 -4.70
C TRP A 186 18.69 -13.85 -5.32
N GLY A 187 19.88 -13.32 -5.05
CA GLY A 187 21.14 -13.95 -5.43
C GLY A 187 21.44 -15.18 -4.56
N GLU A 188 22.72 -15.54 -4.48
CA GLU A 188 23.17 -16.65 -3.64
C GLU A 188 22.83 -16.43 -2.16
N PHE A 189 22.37 -17.49 -1.51
CA PHE A 189 22.04 -17.47 -0.08
C PHE A 189 23.28 -17.79 0.75
N SER A 190 23.57 -16.93 1.73
CA SER A 190 24.61 -17.14 2.74
C SER A 190 23.99 -17.64 4.04
N ASP A 191 24.53 -18.72 4.59
CA ASP A 191 24.16 -19.21 5.92
C ASP A 191 24.89 -18.40 7.00
N LEU A 192 24.13 -17.67 7.82
CA LEU A 192 24.65 -16.90 8.95
C LEU A 192 24.69 -17.73 10.24
N GLY A 193 24.27 -18.99 10.17
CA GLY A 193 24.31 -19.96 11.24
C GLY A 193 23.08 -19.93 12.15
N CYS A 194 23.20 -20.68 13.24
CA CYS A 194 22.17 -20.83 14.24
C CYS A 194 22.11 -19.64 15.19
N THR A 195 20.89 -19.16 15.43
CA THR A 195 20.59 -18.09 16.38
C THR A 195 19.30 -18.44 17.13
N SER A 196 18.95 -17.64 18.14
CA SER A 196 17.74 -17.86 18.93
C SER A 196 16.90 -16.60 19.06
N SER A 197 15.59 -16.78 19.04
CA SER A 197 14.61 -15.75 19.34
C SER A 197 13.83 -16.19 20.56
N VAL A 198 13.38 -15.22 21.35
CA VAL A 198 12.57 -15.51 22.53
C VAL A 198 11.14 -15.74 22.07
N SER A 199 10.60 -16.93 22.32
CA SER A 199 9.18 -17.22 22.07
C SER A 199 8.28 -16.45 23.03
N GLU A 200 6.97 -16.45 22.74
CA GLU A 200 5.93 -15.94 23.65
C GLU A 200 5.99 -16.53 25.07
N THR A 201 6.48 -17.77 25.19
CA THR A 201 6.63 -18.45 26.49
C THR A 201 7.93 -18.13 27.21
N GLY A 202 8.77 -17.26 26.64
CA GLY A 202 10.11 -16.95 27.16
C GLY A 202 11.16 -18.01 26.85
N THR A 203 10.80 -19.08 26.13
CA THR A 203 11.73 -20.13 25.72
C THR A 203 12.47 -19.72 24.44
N PRO A 204 13.81 -19.86 24.38
CA PRO A 204 14.55 -19.66 23.15
C PRO A 204 14.10 -20.67 22.09
N LEU A 205 13.69 -20.18 20.91
CA LEU A 205 13.45 -21.00 19.74
C LEU A 205 14.67 -20.91 18.82
N PRO A 206 15.35 -22.05 18.56
CA PRO A 206 16.43 -22.09 17.59
C PRO A 206 15.89 -21.88 16.18
N PHE A 207 16.60 -21.08 15.41
CA PHE A 207 16.41 -20.96 13.98
C PHE A 207 17.75 -20.72 13.29
N ARG A 208 17.83 -21.13 12.03
CA ARG A 208 18.95 -20.83 11.15
C ARG A 208 18.65 -19.54 10.41
N ARG A 209 19.58 -18.59 10.46
CA ARG A 209 19.46 -17.35 9.70
C ARG A 209 20.20 -17.46 8.39
N VAL A 210 19.53 -17.08 7.31
CA VAL A 210 20.16 -16.94 5.99
C VAL A 210 19.93 -15.54 5.45
N GLU A 211 20.86 -15.07 4.63
CA GLU A 211 20.74 -13.80 3.93
C GLU A 211 20.94 -13.97 2.43
N SER A 212 20.39 -13.05 1.64
CA SER A 212 20.67 -12.96 0.22
C SER A 212 20.53 -11.53 -0.26
N ARG A 213 21.30 -11.18 -1.29
CA ARG A 213 21.26 -9.87 -1.94
C ARG A 213 20.08 -9.83 -2.93
N LEU A 214 19.34 -8.73 -2.90
CA LEU A 214 18.31 -8.43 -3.89
C LEU A 214 18.97 -7.95 -5.19
N GLU A 215 18.66 -8.63 -6.28
CA GLU A 215 19.15 -8.37 -7.62
C GLU A 215 18.04 -7.87 -8.54
N ASN A 216 18.44 -7.33 -9.71
CA ASN A 216 17.55 -6.73 -10.71
C ASN A 216 16.65 -5.60 -10.17
N LEU A 217 17.12 -4.89 -9.14
CA LEU A 217 16.43 -3.73 -8.61
C LEU A 217 16.57 -2.55 -9.58
N GLN A 218 15.46 -2.15 -10.19
CA GLN A 218 15.45 -1.02 -11.13
C GLN A 218 15.81 0.30 -10.46
N PRO A 219 16.58 1.18 -11.12
CA PRO A 219 16.87 2.52 -10.63
C PRO A 219 15.58 3.31 -10.34
N GLY A 220 15.53 3.96 -9.17
CA GLY A 220 14.39 4.78 -8.74
C GLY A 220 13.21 4.01 -8.13
N SER A 221 13.14 2.68 -8.30
CA SER A 221 12.17 1.85 -7.58
C SER A 221 12.43 1.88 -6.06
N SER A 222 11.37 1.76 -5.27
CA SER A 222 11.51 1.68 -3.81
C SER A 222 12.13 0.35 -3.41
N TRP A 223 13.40 0.37 -3.00
CA TRP A 223 14.07 -0.84 -2.53
C TRP A 223 13.34 -1.50 -1.35
N GLN A 224 12.71 -0.70 -0.48
CA GLN A 224 11.93 -1.21 0.65
C GLN A 224 10.78 -2.08 0.16
N ILE A 225 9.99 -1.57 -0.79
CA ILE A 225 8.83 -2.28 -1.32
C ILE A 225 9.28 -3.50 -2.12
N MET A 226 10.31 -3.37 -2.96
CA MET A 226 10.82 -4.51 -3.73
C MET A 226 11.34 -5.61 -2.81
N CYS A 227 12.13 -5.26 -1.78
CA CYS A 227 12.67 -6.23 -0.83
C CYS A 227 11.58 -7.01 -0.09
N VAL A 228 10.55 -6.34 0.43
CA VAL A 228 9.48 -7.01 1.20
C VAL A 228 8.47 -7.76 0.34
N THR A 229 8.47 -7.56 -0.98
CA THR A 229 7.51 -8.21 -1.89
C THR A 229 8.15 -9.24 -2.82
N THR A 230 9.48 -9.36 -2.82
CA THR A 230 10.18 -10.35 -3.64
C THR A 230 10.16 -11.71 -2.94
N PRO A 231 9.49 -12.72 -3.51
CA PRO A 231 9.45 -14.06 -2.91
C PRO A 231 10.80 -14.75 -3.01
N ALA A 232 11.07 -15.67 -2.09
CA ALA A 232 12.24 -16.54 -2.10
C ALA A 232 11.82 -18.01 -2.00
N GLU A 233 12.59 -18.89 -2.65
CA GLU A 233 12.52 -20.34 -2.47
C GLU A 233 13.82 -20.79 -1.81
N ILE A 234 13.76 -21.17 -0.54
CA ILE A 234 14.95 -21.52 0.26
C ILE A 234 14.78 -22.95 0.76
N TYR A 235 15.69 -23.85 0.39
CA TYR A 235 15.61 -25.28 0.72
C TYR A 235 14.27 -25.95 0.37
N GLY A 236 13.62 -25.48 -0.71
CA GLY A 236 12.32 -25.99 -1.16
C GLY A 236 11.12 -25.43 -0.38
N GLN A 237 11.33 -24.44 0.49
CA GLN A 237 10.27 -23.71 1.18
C GLN A 237 10.07 -22.32 0.56
N HIS A 238 8.80 -21.99 0.29
CA HIS A 238 8.39 -20.69 -0.21
C HIS A 238 8.29 -19.65 0.91
N PHE A 239 8.90 -18.49 0.70
CA PHE A 239 8.79 -17.31 1.55
C PHE A 239 8.28 -16.13 0.73
N GLY A 240 7.12 -15.58 1.09
CA GLY A 240 6.57 -14.41 0.41
C GLY A 240 7.32 -13.09 0.70
N SER A 241 8.12 -13.05 1.77
CA SER A 241 8.93 -11.91 2.20
C SER A 241 10.08 -12.39 3.08
N PRO A 242 11.23 -11.69 3.09
CA PRO A 242 12.21 -11.81 4.17
C PRO A 242 11.63 -11.35 5.52
N ALA A 243 12.25 -11.82 6.61
CA ALA A 243 11.98 -11.36 7.97
C ALA A 243 12.55 -9.95 8.20
N VAL A 244 13.69 -9.64 7.59
CA VAL A 244 14.35 -8.33 7.67
C VAL A 244 14.81 -7.88 6.30
N CYS A 245 14.61 -6.60 6.00
CA CYS A 245 15.14 -5.94 4.81
C CYS A 245 16.10 -4.83 5.22
N PHE A 246 17.28 -4.76 4.61
CA PHE A 246 18.23 -3.68 4.84
C PHE A 246 18.98 -3.27 3.57
N ASN A 247 19.58 -2.09 3.59
CA ASN A 247 20.35 -1.55 2.47
C ASN A 247 21.73 -1.11 2.96
N ASP A 248 22.75 -1.85 2.55
CA ASP A 248 24.16 -1.62 2.87
C ASP A 248 24.76 -0.39 2.15
N LYS A 249 23.99 0.28 1.28
CA LYS A 249 24.39 1.39 0.40
C LYS A 249 25.45 1.02 -0.63
N ARG A 250 26.55 0.36 -0.24
CA ARG A 250 27.65 -0.06 -1.11
C ARG A 250 27.39 -1.45 -1.69
N ALA A 251 27.05 -2.42 -0.85
CA ALA A 251 26.77 -3.77 -1.30
C ALA A 251 25.34 -3.91 -1.87
N GLY A 252 24.43 -2.98 -1.58
CA GLY A 252 23.06 -2.98 -2.11
C GLY A 252 22.04 -3.42 -1.06
N VAL A 253 20.96 -4.03 -1.52
CA VAL A 253 19.80 -4.38 -0.69
C VAL A 253 19.83 -5.85 -0.37
N PHE A 254 19.47 -6.21 0.85
CA PHE A 254 19.53 -7.59 1.36
C PHE A 254 18.23 -7.93 2.09
N GLY A 255 17.88 -9.21 2.01
CA GLY A 255 16.85 -9.84 2.83
C GLY A 255 17.50 -10.86 3.78
N GLU A 256 16.94 -11.00 4.98
CA GLU A 256 17.26 -12.09 5.91
C GLU A 256 16.02 -12.92 6.20
N TRP A 257 16.19 -14.23 6.31
CA TRP A 257 15.13 -15.18 6.68
C TRP A 257 15.54 -15.98 7.91
N ASP A 258 14.57 -16.16 8.80
CA ASP A 258 14.69 -16.99 9.99
C ASP A 258 13.95 -18.29 9.72
N MET A 259 14.70 -19.38 9.55
CA MET A 259 14.16 -20.69 9.22
C MET A 259 14.21 -21.60 10.44
N HIS A 260 13.09 -22.24 10.76
CA HIS A 260 13.06 -23.19 11.85
C HIS A 260 13.94 -24.39 11.51
N ASP A 261 14.93 -24.65 12.37
CA ASP A 261 15.90 -25.71 12.17
C ASP A 261 16.22 -26.33 13.54
N LEU A 262 15.78 -27.57 13.74
CA LEU A 262 16.01 -28.30 14.99
C LEU A 262 17.48 -28.70 15.19
N SER A 263 18.29 -28.72 14.11
CA SER A 263 19.74 -28.98 14.26
C SER A 263 20.44 -27.89 15.08
N CYS A 264 19.88 -26.67 15.06
CA CYS A 264 20.37 -25.54 15.85
C CYS A 264 20.18 -25.69 17.36
N GLU A 265 19.40 -26.67 17.85
CA GLU A 265 19.31 -26.97 19.29
C GLU A 265 20.66 -27.40 19.87
N SER A 266 21.43 -28.16 19.10
CA SER A 266 22.74 -28.67 19.55
C SER A 266 23.83 -27.61 19.56
N ASP A 267 23.78 -26.66 18.63
CA ASP A 267 24.78 -25.58 18.48
C ASP A 267 24.64 -24.49 19.57
N LEU A 268 23.42 -24.22 20.03
CA LEU A 268 23.17 -23.24 21.10
C LEU A 268 23.53 -23.78 22.50
N GLY A 269 23.53 -25.10 22.69
CA GLY A 269 23.84 -25.74 23.98
C GLY A 269 25.32 -25.64 24.38
N ASP A 270 26.23 -25.47 23.42
CA ASP A 270 27.68 -25.48 23.68
C ASP A 270 28.24 -24.11 24.09
N GLY A 271 27.50 -23.02 23.80
CA GLY A 271 27.84 -21.66 24.25
C GLY A 271 27.59 -21.42 25.75
N VAL A 272 26.60 -22.10 26.34
CA VAL A 272 26.28 -21.99 27.79
C VAL A 272 27.33 -22.67 28.66
N ARG A 273 27.97 -23.74 28.17
CA ARG A 273 29.00 -24.46 28.93
C ARG A 273 30.31 -23.68 29.10
N ARG A 274 30.60 -22.72 28.23
CA ARG A 274 31.84 -21.92 28.30
C ARG A 274 31.77 -20.69 29.19
N GLN A 275 30.59 -20.23 29.60
CA GLN A 275 30.44 -19.07 30.51
C GLN A 275 30.23 -19.45 31.98
N GLY A 276 30.12 -20.76 32.30
CA GLY A 276 29.95 -21.26 33.68
C GLY A 276 31.23 -21.85 34.31
N GLY A 277 32.38 -21.80 33.63
CA GLY A 277 33.66 -22.27 34.16
C GLY A 277 34.38 -21.19 34.97
N VAL A 278 33.82 -20.81 36.13
CA VAL A 278 34.65 -20.22 37.18
C VAL A 278 35.32 -21.40 37.87
N ASP A 279 36.59 -21.64 37.53
CA ASP A 279 37.46 -22.53 38.28
C ASP A 279 37.54 -22.02 39.73
N LEU A 280 36.84 -22.71 40.64
CA LEU A 280 37.09 -22.57 42.07
C LEU A 280 38.40 -23.30 42.37
N ASP A 281 39.47 -22.53 42.50
CA ASP A 281 40.75 -22.94 43.06
C ASP A 281 40.53 -23.50 44.48
N PRO A 282 40.82 -24.78 44.75
CA PRO A 282 40.66 -25.38 46.07
C PRO A 282 41.98 -25.27 46.84
N THR A 283 42.57 -24.09 46.96
CA THR A 283 43.75 -23.89 47.82
C THR A 283 43.98 -22.42 48.20
N VAL A 284 43.22 -21.88 49.16
CA VAL A 284 43.66 -20.93 50.21
C VAL A 284 42.66 -20.96 51.36
#